data_AF-A0A7V4TED1-F1
#
_entry.id   AF-A0A7V4TED1-F1
#
_cell.length_a   1.000
_cell.length_b   1.000
_cell.length_c   1.000
_cell.angle_alpha   90.00
_cell.angle_beta   90.00
_cell.angle_gamma   90.00
#
_symmetry.space_group_name_H-M   'P 1'
#
loop_
_entity.id
_entity.type
_entity.pdbx_description
1 polymer ?
#
loop_
_entity_poly.entity_id
_entity_poly.type
_entity_poly.pdbx_seq_one_letter_code
_entity_poly.pdbx_strand_id
1 'polypeptide(L)'
;MLPTQAEEKFPPISGEIYGQAVPGLKSLLINGKKIPFDQDYNFQAKINLKAGQKYLTLVLNYENLRIIKKYLVLRKAAVKKFKIVVPKEKIEKAIEIAKKPSRQEILRRKRLQQLAALKKKKERERWLKLKEKERIALAEKRWIKSVASPRFIPHEFLLGPSPEALASAIENDQYGFSLRAKAKTIAWLNQILEIPNFYELVVLKGKKIILTPRLKKLIAETESYRSKPFATLSLYQKKKIMFLNRLLLEALYPQTPQKKSWLITEEKVSPIPKTCEYLYVWEFSEGKLLLVKETKGSYSAEIHIPVAKEWLDLKGISSKELKEIIGKPIAIFRQTKKK
;
A
#
# COMPACT_ATOMS: atom_id res chain seq x y z
N MET A 1 43.24 31.87 -63.91
CA MET A 1 42.48 31.19 -62.82
C MET A 1 42.09 29.81 -63.32
N LEU A 2 42.60 28.75 -62.69
CA LEU A 2 42.23 27.37 -63.03
C LEU A 2 40.85 27.09 -62.44
N PRO A 3 39.86 26.60 -63.21
CA PRO A 3 38.59 26.19 -62.65
C PRO A 3 38.82 25.05 -61.65
N THR A 4 38.35 25.26 -60.42
CA THR A 4 38.39 24.27 -59.35
C THR A 4 37.64 23.00 -59.82
N GLN A 5 38.28 21.83 -59.85
CA GLN A 5 37.72 20.53 -60.30
C GLN A 5 36.36 20.13 -59.69
N ALA A 6 35.87 20.86 -58.68
CA ALA A 6 34.53 20.70 -58.11
C ALA A 6 33.41 21.28 -59.01
N GLU A 7 33.69 22.29 -59.84
CA GLU A 7 32.71 22.91 -60.74
C GLU A 7 32.37 22.01 -61.93
N GLU A 8 33.33 21.21 -62.41
CA GLU A 8 33.11 20.24 -63.49
C GLU A 8 32.12 19.13 -63.13
N LYS A 9 32.02 18.77 -61.83
CA LYS A 9 31.17 17.64 -61.41
C LYS A 9 29.67 17.97 -61.32
N PHE A 10 29.29 19.25 -61.29
CA PHE A 10 27.88 19.67 -61.18
C PHE A 10 27.57 20.89 -62.07
N PRO A 11 27.44 20.70 -63.40
CA PRO A 11 27.10 21.78 -64.35
C PRO A 11 25.67 22.30 -64.11
N PRO A 12 25.36 23.60 -64.33
CA PRO A 12 24.05 24.17 -64.03
C PRO A 12 22.92 23.40 -64.72
N ILE A 13 21.79 23.23 -64.02
CA ILE A 13 20.66 22.46 -64.53
C ILE A 13 19.34 23.13 -64.18
N SER A 14 18.43 23.17 -65.14
CA SER A 14 17.05 23.62 -64.95
C SER A 14 16.10 22.43 -64.95
N GLY A 15 14.94 22.58 -64.33
CA GLY A 15 13.97 21.50 -64.26
C GLY A 15 12.64 21.99 -63.72
N GLU A 16 11.69 21.07 -63.69
CA GLU A 16 10.37 21.31 -63.12
C GLU A 16 10.13 20.32 -61.98
N ILE A 17 9.60 20.84 -60.89
CA ILE A 17 9.04 20.03 -59.82
C ILE A 17 7.54 20.21 -59.83
N TYR A 18 6.83 19.10 -59.65
CA TYR A 18 5.41 19.11 -59.38
C TYR A 18 5.08 18.04 -58.34
N GLY A 19 3.98 18.24 -57.65
CA GLY A 19 3.50 17.30 -56.66
C GLY A 19 2.23 17.81 -56.01
N GLN A 20 1.74 17.03 -55.05
CA GLN A 20 0.57 17.39 -54.25
C GLN A 20 1.00 17.57 -52.80
N ALA A 21 0.69 18.72 -52.23
CA ALA A 21 0.87 18.99 -50.81
C ALA A 21 -0.21 18.27 -49.98
N VAL A 22 0.06 18.11 -48.69
CA VAL A 22 -0.88 17.48 -47.74
C VAL A 22 -1.83 18.57 -47.21
N PRO A 23 -3.14 18.30 -47.06
CA PRO A 23 -4.07 19.24 -46.44
C PRO A 23 -3.59 19.72 -45.07
N GLY A 24 -3.59 21.04 -44.85
CA GLY A 24 -3.06 21.67 -43.63
C GLY A 24 -1.63 22.22 -43.75
N LEU A 25 -0.98 22.06 -44.92
CA LEU A 25 0.30 22.72 -45.19
C LEU A 25 0.13 24.25 -45.26
N LYS A 26 0.84 24.99 -44.39
CA LYS A 26 0.78 26.46 -44.33
C LYS A 26 1.64 27.11 -45.41
N SER A 27 2.80 26.54 -45.72
CA SER A 27 3.66 27.01 -46.81
C SER A 27 4.66 25.96 -47.30
N LEU A 28 5.01 26.05 -48.58
CA LEU A 28 6.07 25.29 -49.23
C LEU A 28 7.14 26.25 -49.72
N LEU A 29 8.40 26.02 -49.35
CA LEU A 29 9.54 26.73 -49.93
C LEU A 29 10.45 25.77 -50.68
N ILE A 30 10.86 26.14 -51.88
CA ILE A 30 11.79 25.38 -52.70
C ILE A 30 13.03 26.25 -52.91
N ASN A 31 14.17 25.79 -52.36
CA ASN A 31 15.42 26.57 -52.29
C ASN A 31 15.20 28.00 -51.76
N GLY A 32 14.35 28.13 -50.73
CA GLY A 32 14.04 29.42 -50.09
C GLY A 32 12.95 30.25 -50.79
N LYS A 33 12.47 29.85 -51.97
CA LYS A 33 11.37 30.55 -52.67
C LYS A 33 10.03 29.93 -52.30
N LYS A 34 9.08 30.74 -51.84
CA LYS A 34 7.71 30.29 -51.53
C LYS A 34 6.98 29.90 -52.82
N ILE A 35 6.39 28.71 -52.82
CA ILE A 35 5.67 28.15 -53.97
C ILE A 35 4.17 28.11 -53.63
N PRO A 36 3.30 28.69 -54.49
CA PRO A 36 1.86 28.56 -54.33
C PRO A 36 1.39 27.15 -54.72
N PHE A 37 0.25 26.76 -54.19
CA PHE A 37 -0.46 25.55 -54.57
C PHE A 37 -1.93 25.89 -54.82
N ASP A 38 -2.60 25.09 -55.63
CA ASP A 38 -4.01 25.27 -55.99
C ASP A 38 -4.97 24.75 -54.89
N GLN A 39 -6.27 24.75 -55.19
CA GLN A 39 -7.32 24.28 -54.28
C GLN A 39 -7.20 22.78 -53.96
N ASP A 40 -6.66 22.00 -54.91
CA ASP A 40 -6.38 20.57 -54.77
C ASP A 40 -5.00 20.30 -54.16
N TYR A 41 -4.33 21.35 -53.66
CA TYR A 41 -3.00 21.34 -53.08
C TYR A 41 -1.89 20.92 -54.06
N ASN A 42 -2.13 20.94 -55.37
CA ASN A 42 -1.08 20.71 -56.35
C ASN A 42 -0.17 21.93 -56.45
N PHE A 43 1.13 21.69 -56.60
CA PHE A 43 2.11 22.73 -56.86
C PHE A 43 2.96 22.38 -58.06
N GLN A 44 3.41 23.41 -58.78
CA GLN A 44 4.40 23.30 -59.83
C GLN A 44 5.39 24.46 -59.72
N ALA A 45 6.69 24.19 -59.89
CA ALA A 45 7.71 25.23 -59.90
C ALA A 45 8.84 24.91 -60.88
N LYS A 46 9.27 25.93 -61.62
CA LYS A 46 10.51 25.89 -62.40
C LYS A 46 11.70 26.15 -61.47
N ILE A 47 12.66 25.25 -61.45
CA ILE A 47 13.85 25.33 -60.63
C ILE A 47 15.06 25.50 -61.53
N ASN A 48 15.97 26.38 -61.11
CA ASN A 48 17.30 26.48 -61.70
C ASN A 48 18.34 26.28 -60.58
N LEU A 49 19.15 25.23 -60.69
CA LEU A 49 20.26 24.97 -59.78
C LEU A 49 21.54 25.47 -60.43
N LYS A 50 22.23 26.39 -59.74
CA LYS A 50 23.50 26.95 -60.21
C LYS A 50 24.59 25.87 -60.28
N ALA A 51 25.69 26.18 -60.96
CA ALA A 51 26.92 25.38 -60.89
C ALA A 51 27.30 25.17 -59.41
N GLY A 52 27.68 23.95 -59.05
CA GLY A 52 28.04 23.59 -57.67
C GLY A 52 26.88 23.37 -56.69
N GLN A 53 25.62 23.75 -57.00
CA GLN A 53 24.48 23.52 -56.10
C GLN A 53 23.96 22.07 -56.12
N LYS A 54 24.42 21.24 -55.19
CA LYS A 54 24.12 19.79 -55.21
C LYS A 54 22.69 19.42 -54.83
N TYR A 55 22.02 20.24 -54.01
CA TYR A 55 20.77 19.87 -53.37
C TYR A 55 19.60 20.75 -53.81
N LEU A 56 18.46 20.08 -54.00
CA LEU A 56 17.16 20.70 -53.99
C LEU A 56 16.58 20.59 -52.58
N THR A 57 16.28 21.73 -51.95
CA THR A 57 15.76 21.79 -50.57
C THR A 57 14.29 22.18 -50.59
N LEU A 58 13.43 21.29 -50.09
CA LEU A 58 12.02 21.56 -49.84
C LEU A 58 11.84 21.81 -48.34
N VAL A 59 11.29 22.97 -47.99
CA VAL A 59 10.89 23.32 -46.62
C VAL A 59 9.38 23.36 -46.58
N LEU A 60 8.79 22.43 -45.85
CA LEU A 60 7.35 22.31 -45.66
C LEU A 60 7.02 22.79 -44.25
N ASN A 61 6.21 23.83 -44.13
CA ASN A 61 5.71 24.31 -42.85
C ASN A 61 4.27 23.80 -42.69
N TYR A 62 4.09 22.79 -41.85
CA TYR A 62 2.83 22.10 -41.62
C TYR A 62 2.42 22.30 -40.16
N GLU A 63 1.29 22.95 -39.90
CA GLU A 63 0.87 23.33 -38.53
C GLU A 63 2.00 24.07 -37.77
N ASN A 64 2.60 23.44 -36.74
CA ASN A 64 3.73 23.95 -35.95
C ASN A 64 5.04 23.20 -36.24
N LEU A 65 5.06 22.38 -37.29
CA LEU A 65 6.19 21.55 -37.70
C LEU A 65 6.87 22.15 -38.94
N ARG A 66 8.20 22.18 -38.92
CA ARG A 66 9.04 22.56 -40.06
C ARG A 66 9.80 21.33 -40.56
N ILE A 67 9.42 20.83 -41.72
CA ILE A 67 10.02 19.64 -42.33
C ILE A 67 10.95 20.09 -43.46
N ILE A 68 12.20 19.62 -43.43
CA ILE A 68 13.20 19.95 -44.45
C ILE A 68 13.59 18.66 -45.18
N LYS A 69 13.34 18.61 -46.48
CA LYS A 69 13.78 17.51 -47.36
C LYS A 69 14.85 18.01 -48.32
N LYS A 70 15.98 17.32 -48.38
CA LYS A 70 17.06 17.59 -49.31
C LYS A 70 17.15 16.44 -50.31
N TYR A 71 17.05 16.77 -51.59
CA TYR A 71 17.21 15.83 -52.69
C TYR A 71 18.56 16.10 -53.35
N LEU A 72 19.43 15.11 -53.39
CA LEU A 72 20.66 15.17 -54.16
C LEU A 72 20.31 15.01 -55.64
N VAL A 73 20.65 16.01 -56.46
CA VAL A 73 20.37 15.98 -57.90
C VAL A 73 21.62 15.49 -58.61
N LEU A 74 21.61 14.23 -59.05
CA LEU A 74 22.67 13.66 -59.87
C LEU A 74 22.54 14.18 -61.30
N ARG A 75 23.63 14.74 -61.84
CA ARG A 75 23.66 15.39 -63.17
C ARG A 75 24.47 14.53 -64.14
N LYS A 76 23.90 14.20 -65.30
CA LYS A 76 24.65 13.63 -66.43
C LYS A 76 24.79 14.72 -67.48
N ALA A 77 25.96 14.87 -68.10
CA ALA A 77 26.25 15.96 -69.04
C ALA A 77 25.24 16.07 -70.20
N ALA A 78 24.68 14.94 -70.63
CA ALA A 78 23.67 14.88 -71.70
C ALA A 78 22.26 15.35 -71.28
N VAL A 79 21.98 15.50 -69.99
CA VAL A 79 20.63 15.76 -69.46
C VAL A 79 20.54 17.19 -68.95
N LYS A 80 19.85 18.05 -69.71
CA LYS A 80 19.66 19.48 -69.38
C LYS A 80 18.43 19.77 -68.53
N LYS A 81 17.49 18.82 -68.45
CA LYS A 81 16.21 18.96 -67.74
C LYS A 81 15.96 17.77 -66.82
N PHE A 82 15.39 18.01 -65.65
CA PHE A 82 14.93 16.96 -64.75
C PHE A 82 13.48 17.20 -64.31
N LYS A 83 12.81 16.12 -63.92
CA LYS A 83 11.44 16.12 -63.43
C LYS A 83 11.39 15.38 -62.09
N ILE A 84 10.96 16.05 -61.02
CA ILE A 84 10.81 15.44 -59.69
C ILE A 84 9.33 15.39 -59.34
N VAL A 85 8.86 14.19 -59.00
CA VAL A 85 7.56 13.94 -58.39
C VAL A 85 7.77 13.75 -56.90
N VAL A 86 7.02 14.48 -56.09
CA VAL A 86 6.98 14.29 -54.63
C VAL A 86 5.66 13.61 -54.26
N PRO A 87 5.65 12.29 -53.98
CA PRO A 87 4.45 11.58 -53.59
C PRO A 87 3.91 12.06 -52.24
N LYS A 88 2.59 12.13 -52.12
CA LYS A 88 1.86 12.57 -50.92
C LYS A 88 2.23 11.72 -49.70
N GLU A 89 2.34 10.41 -49.88
CA GLU A 89 2.62 9.43 -48.82
C GLU A 89 3.99 9.68 -48.16
N LYS A 90 4.96 10.18 -48.93
CA LYS A 90 6.28 10.52 -48.37
C LYS A 90 6.20 11.74 -47.45
N ILE A 91 5.27 12.67 -47.69
CA ILE A 91 5.08 13.85 -46.82
C ILE A 91 4.32 13.42 -45.55
N GLU A 92 3.27 12.62 -45.69
CA GLU A 92 2.48 12.09 -44.57
C GLU A 92 3.34 11.29 -43.59
N LYS A 93 4.19 10.37 -44.09
CA LYS A 93 5.13 9.63 -43.24
C LYS A 93 6.10 10.53 -42.45
N ALA A 94 6.55 11.63 -43.06
CA ALA A 94 7.44 12.57 -42.38
C ALA A 94 6.71 13.34 -41.26
N ILE A 95 5.45 13.70 -41.49
CA ILE A 95 4.58 14.32 -40.48
C ILE A 95 4.32 13.32 -39.33
N GLU A 96 4.01 12.07 -39.64
CA GLU A 96 3.77 11.03 -38.61
C GLU A 96 4.99 10.81 -37.71
N ILE A 97 6.19 10.73 -38.31
CA ILE A 97 7.45 10.61 -37.55
C ILE A 97 7.68 11.85 -36.67
N ALA A 98 7.42 13.05 -37.19
CA ALA A 98 7.57 14.30 -36.43
C ALA A 98 6.55 14.44 -35.29
N LYS A 99 5.36 13.83 -35.41
CA LYS A 99 4.33 13.80 -34.37
C LYS A 99 4.65 12.79 -33.25
N LYS A 100 5.57 11.83 -33.46
CA LYS A 100 5.95 10.88 -32.40
C LYS A 100 6.70 11.63 -31.29
N PRO A 101 6.30 11.47 -30.01
CA PRO A 101 6.96 12.13 -28.91
C PRO A 101 8.44 11.73 -28.89
N SER A 102 9.31 12.69 -28.62
CA SER A 102 10.75 12.41 -28.57
C SER A 102 11.04 11.36 -27.50
N ARG A 103 12.13 10.59 -27.69
CA ARG A 103 12.59 9.60 -26.70
C ARG A 103 12.74 10.23 -25.30
N GLN A 104 13.19 11.49 -25.24
CA GLN A 104 13.32 12.25 -24.00
C GLN A 104 11.96 12.55 -23.36
N GLU A 105 10.94 12.90 -24.15
CA GLU A 105 9.59 13.14 -23.64
C GLU A 105 8.95 11.86 -23.11
N ILE A 106 9.11 10.74 -23.83
CA ILE A 106 8.65 9.42 -23.36
C ILE A 106 9.32 9.07 -22.02
N LEU A 107 10.63 9.28 -21.91
CA LEU A 107 11.38 9.00 -20.68
C LEU A 107 10.93 9.91 -19.53
N ARG A 108 10.69 11.20 -19.80
CA ARG A 108 10.16 12.16 -18.82
C ARG A 108 8.78 11.73 -18.32
N ARG A 109 7.87 11.33 -19.22
CA ARG A 109 6.54 10.81 -18.86
C ARG A 109 6.65 9.56 -17.98
N LYS A 110 7.52 8.61 -18.35
CA LYS A 110 7.78 7.41 -17.52
C LYS A 110 8.31 7.76 -16.13
N ARG A 111 9.27 8.70 -16.04
CA ARG A 111 9.81 9.16 -14.75
C ARG A 111 8.75 9.84 -13.88
N LEU A 112 7.90 10.68 -14.47
CA LEU A 112 6.79 11.30 -13.74
C LEU A 112 5.76 10.28 -13.25
N GLN A 113 5.43 9.27 -14.07
CA GLN A 113 4.55 8.17 -13.67
C GLN A 113 5.16 7.36 -12.51
N GLN A 114 6.45 7.05 -12.56
CA GLN A 114 7.15 6.35 -11.48
C GLN A 114 7.15 7.15 -10.16
N LEU A 115 7.41 8.47 -10.24
CA LEU A 115 7.37 9.35 -9.07
C LEU A 115 5.96 9.44 -8.48
N ALA A 116 4.92 9.53 -9.31
CA ALA A 116 3.54 9.53 -8.87
C ALA A 116 3.15 8.21 -8.19
N ALA A 117 3.57 7.07 -8.74
CA ALA A 117 3.35 5.76 -8.14
C ALA A 117 4.05 5.63 -6.78
N LEU A 118 5.30 6.10 -6.67
CA LEU A 118 6.05 6.10 -5.43
C LEU A 118 5.40 6.97 -4.36
N LYS A 119 4.89 8.16 -4.73
CA LYS A 119 4.16 9.05 -3.82
C LYS A 119 2.89 8.37 -3.28
N LYS A 120 2.08 7.77 -4.16
CA LYS A 120 0.88 7.01 -3.78
C LYS A 120 1.21 5.84 -2.83
N LYS A 121 2.33 5.12 -3.08
CA LYS A 121 2.79 4.03 -2.20
C LYS A 121 3.11 4.53 -0.79
N LYS A 122 3.88 5.62 -0.68
CA LYS A 122 4.22 6.23 0.62
C LYS A 122 2.99 6.73 1.38
N GLU A 123 2.02 7.32 0.68
CA GLU A 123 0.76 7.76 1.29
C GLU A 123 -0.06 6.58 1.83
N ARG A 124 -0.15 5.49 1.07
CA ARG A 124 -0.81 4.25 1.52
C ARG A 124 -0.15 3.66 2.77
N GLU A 125 1.17 3.62 2.82
CA GLU A 125 1.92 3.14 3.99
C GLU A 125 1.67 4.01 5.23
N ARG A 126 1.62 5.34 5.08
CA ARG A 126 1.28 6.26 6.17
C ARG A 126 -0.14 6.03 6.69
N TRP A 127 -1.10 5.85 5.79
CA TRP A 127 -2.49 5.57 6.15
C TRP A 127 -2.65 4.24 6.88
N LEU A 128 -1.97 3.18 6.42
CA LEU A 128 -1.97 1.88 7.10
C LEU A 128 -1.38 1.98 8.52
N LYS A 129 -0.27 2.70 8.69
CA LYS A 129 0.33 2.96 10.01
C LYS A 129 -0.62 3.73 10.94
N LEU A 130 -1.37 4.70 10.40
CA LEU A 130 -2.35 5.46 11.18
C LEU A 130 -3.51 4.58 11.63
N LYS A 131 -4.09 3.79 10.70
CA LYS A 131 -5.16 2.83 11.03
C LYS A 131 -4.73 1.81 12.07
N GLU A 132 -3.50 1.31 11.99
CA GLU A 132 -3.01 0.36 12.97
C GLU A 132 -2.88 1.00 14.37
N LYS A 133 -2.38 2.24 14.45
CA LYS A 133 -2.37 3.01 15.71
C LYS A 133 -3.78 3.20 16.26
N GLU A 134 -4.76 3.53 15.42
CA GLU A 134 -6.16 3.67 15.84
C GLU A 134 -6.74 2.36 16.36
N ARG A 135 -6.45 1.23 15.70
CA ARG A 135 -6.88 -0.10 16.14
C ARG A 135 -6.28 -0.46 17.50
N ILE A 136 -4.98 -0.23 17.68
CA ILE A 136 -4.30 -0.44 18.96
C ILE A 136 -4.94 0.43 20.03
N ALA A 137 -5.12 1.74 19.79
CA ALA A 137 -5.74 2.65 20.75
C ALA A 137 -7.19 2.25 21.10
N LEU A 138 -7.97 1.76 20.13
CA LEU A 138 -9.31 1.25 20.38
C LEU A 138 -9.29 -0.04 21.20
N ALA A 139 -8.38 -0.96 20.90
CA ALA A 139 -8.19 -2.19 21.67
C ALA A 139 -7.77 -1.89 23.10
N GLU A 140 -6.85 -0.94 23.32
CA GLU A 140 -6.46 -0.46 24.64
C GLU A 140 -7.66 0.14 25.39
N LYS A 141 -8.44 1.03 24.75
CA LYS A 141 -9.66 1.60 25.35
C LYS A 141 -10.67 0.53 25.73
N ARG A 142 -10.91 -0.46 24.86
CA ARG A 142 -11.81 -1.59 25.13
C ARG A 142 -11.33 -2.41 26.31
N TRP A 143 -10.05 -2.76 26.32
CA TRP A 143 -9.43 -3.52 27.40
C TRP A 143 -9.52 -2.78 28.75
N ILE A 144 -9.23 -1.47 28.75
CA ILE A 144 -9.35 -0.62 29.94
C ILE A 144 -10.77 -0.63 30.49
N LYS A 145 -11.80 -0.65 29.63
CA LYS A 145 -13.22 -0.68 30.03
C LYS A 145 -13.69 -2.05 30.49
N SER A 146 -13.27 -3.12 29.82
CA SER A 146 -13.73 -4.49 30.12
C SER A 146 -13.10 -5.06 31.38
N VAL A 147 -11.90 -4.62 31.72
CA VAL A 147 -11.13 -5.23 32.78
C VAL A 147 -11.44 -4.57 34.12
N ALA A 148 -11.91 -5.37 35.07
CA ALA A 148 -12.14 -4.96 36.45
C ALA A 148 -10.89 -4.29 37.04
N SER A 149 -11.06 -3.37 37.98
CA SER A 149 -9.91 -2.72 38.64
C SER A 149 -8.98 -3.79 39.25
N PRO A 150 -7.65 -3.74 39.00
CA PRO A 150 -6.70 -4.67 39.64
C PRO A 150 -6.49 -4.36 41.12
N ARG A 151 -6.95 -3.18 41.59
CA ARG A 151 -6.81 -2.76 42.98
C ARG A 151 -7.58 -3.69 43.91
N PHE A 152 -7.00 -3.87 45.10
CA PHE A 152 -7.66 -4.43 46.26
C PHE A 152 -8.78 -3.49 46.73
N ILE A 153 -9.93 -4.06 47.07
CA ILE A 153 -11.05 -3.38 47.72
C ILE A 153 -11.41 -4.09 49.03
N PRO A 154 -12.00 -3.40 50.03
CA PRO A 154 -12.30 -4.01 51.34
C PRO A 154 -13.09 -5.32 51.25
N HIS A 155 -14.07 -5.37 50.35
CA HIS A 155 -14.95 -6.53 50.16
C HIS A 155 -14.20 -7.81 49.74
N GLU A 156 -13.02 -7.70 49.12
CA GLU A 156 -12.22 -8.88 48.73
C GLU A 156 -11.66 -9.64 49.94
N PHE A 157 -11.55 -8.99 51.11
CA PHE A 157 -10.98 -9.58 52.32
C PHE A 157 -12.04 -10.05 53.32
N LEU A 158 -13.33 -9.95 53.01
CA LEU A 158 -14.41 -10.32 53.95
C LEU A 158 -14.44 -11.82 54.27
N LEU A 159 -14.05 -12.67 53.31
CA LEU A 159 -14.09 -14.13 53.43
C LEU A 159 -12.69 -14.75 53.57
N GLY A 160 -11.68 -13.92 53.75
CA GLY A 160 -10.28 -14.31 53.67
C GLY A 160 -9.43 -13.73 54.79
N PRO A 161 -8.11 -13.95 54.74
CA PRO A 161 -7.17 -13.38 55.69
C PRO A 161 -7.13 -11.87 55.57
N SER A 162 -6.88 -11.18 56.69
CA SER A 162 -6.98 -9.73 56.74
C SER A 162 -5.91 -9.04 55.88
N PRO A 163 -6.14 -7.79 55.41
CA PRO A 163 -5.14 -7.01 54.69
C PRO A 163 -3.80 -6.90 55.43
N GLU A 164 -3.84 -6.85 56.76
CA GLU A 164 -2.67 -6.80 57.64
C GLU A 164 -1.84 -8.08 57.56
N ALA A 165 -2.48 -9.25 57.49
CA ALA A 165 -1.80 -10.54 57.38
C ALA A 165 -1.05 -10.66 56.05
N LEU A 166 -1.70 -10.29 54.93
CA LEU A 166 -1.04 -10.25 53.62
C LEU A 166 0.11 -9.24 53.61
N ALA A 167 -0.11 -8.04 54.13
CA ALA A 167 0.92 -7.00 54.16
C ALA A 167 2.15 -7.42 54.99
N SER A 168 1.93 -8.04 56.15
CA SER A 168 3.02 -8.52 57.01
C SER A 168 3.83 -9.63 56.32
N ALA A 169 3.17 -10.53 55.59
CA ALA A 169 3.86 -11.56 54.82
C ALA A 169 4.75 -10.98 53.71
N ILE A 170 4.29 -9.92 53.03
CA ILE A 170 5.08 -9.23 52.00
C ILE A 170 6.25 -8.46 52.62
N GLU A 171 6.03 -7.80 53.76
CA GLU A 171 7.05 -7.03 54.48
C GLU A 171 8.19 -7.93 54.97
N ASN A 172 7.87 -9.13 55.47
CA ASN A 172 8.85 -10.12 55.92
C ASN A 172 9.81 -10.57 54.81
N ASP A 173 9.41 -10.49 53.54
CA ASP A 173 10.28 -10.83 52.40
C ASP A 173 11.29 -9.71 52.05
N GLN A 174 11.18 -8.54 52.69
CA GLN A 174 12.14 -7.44 52.64
C GLN A 174 12.54 -7.03 51.20
N TYR A 175 11.57 -6.80 50.33
CA TYR A 175 11.81 -6.36 48.94
C TYR A 175 12.45 -4.97 48.82
N GLY A 176 12.54 -4.20 49.92
CA GLY A 176 13.30 -2.94 49.97
C GLY A 176 12.62 -1.73 49.35
N PHE A 177 11.30 -1.77 49.13
CA PHE A 177 10.55 -0.61 48.66
C PHE A 177 10.07 0.29 49.82
N SER A 178 10.03 1.60 49.59
CA SER A 178 9.48 2.59 50.53
C SER A 178 8.13 3.07 50.03
N LEU A 179 7.09 2.88 50.85
CA LEU A 179 5.70 3.24 50.51
C LEU A 179 5.22 4.41 51.37
N ARG A 180 4.33 5.23 50.80
CA ARG A 180 3.79 6.43 51.45
C ARG A 180 2.59 6.12 52.34
N ALA A 181 1.81 5.10 51.99
CA ALA A 181 0.66 4.70 52.78
C ALA A 181 1.10 4.04 54.09
N LYS A 182 0.26 4.16 55.13
CA LYS A 182 0.49 3.47 56.40
C LYS A 182 0.56 1.96 56.17
N ALA A 183 1.59 1.32 56.72
CA ALA A 183 1.79 -0.13 56.63
C ALA A 183 0.54 -0.90 57.06
N LYS A 184 0.37 -2.10 56.51
CA LYS A 184 -0.72 -3.02 56.85
C LYS A 184 -2.13 -2.54 56.47
N THR A 185 -2.24 -1.57 55.55
CA THR A 185 -3.54 -1.10 55.04
C THR A 185 -3.78 -1.53 53.59
N ILE A 186 -5.04 -1.53 53.13
CA ILE A 186 -5.39 -1.76 51.72
C ILE A 186 -4.74 -0.70 50.80
N ALA A 187 -4.60 0.54 51.28
CA ALA A 187 -3.91 1.60 50.55
C ALA A 187 -2.44 1.23 50.30
N TRP A 188 -1.78 0.65 51.31
CA TRP A 188 -0.40 0.15 51.19
C TRP A 188 -0.27 -0.99 50.19
N LEU A 189 -1.17 -1.98 50.24
CA LEU A 189 -1.21 -3.07 49.25
C LEU A 189 -1.42 -2.54 47.83
N ASN A 190 -2.29 -1.54 47.66
CA ASN A 190 -2.52 -0.92 46.36
C ASN A 190 -1.32 -0.11 45.84
N GLN A 191 -0.45 0.42 46.72
CA GLN A 191 0.79 1.06 46.29
C GLN A 191 1.83 0.06 45.80
N ILE A 192 1.86 -1.17 46.33
CA ILE A 192 2.72 -2.24 45.79
C ILE A 192 2.37 -2.55 44.34
N LEU A 193 1.07 -2.55 44.01
CA LEU A 193 0.62 -2.76 42.63
C LEU A 193 1.15 -1.69 41.66
N GLU A 194 1.58 -0.53 42.17
CA GLU A 194 2.11 0.58 41.37
C GLU A 194 3.63 0.55 41.21
N ILE A 195 4.33 -0.42 41.79
CA ILE A 195 5.81 -0.57 41.67
C ILE A 195 6.15 -1.21 40.30
N PRO A 196 6.71 -0.46 39.33
CA PRO A 196 6.88 -0.98 37.96
C PRO A 196 7.82 -2.17 37.84
N ASN A 197 8.86 -2.21 38.68
CA ASN A 197 9.91 -3.24 38.71
C ASN A 197 9.68 -4.31 39.79
N PHE A 198 8.46 -4.48 40.29
CA PHE A 198 8.17 -5.43 41.36
C PHE A 198 8.51 -6.88 40.95
N TYR A 199 8.27 -7.25 39.70
CA TYR A 199 8.65 -8.56 39.17
C TYR A 199 10.16 -8.83 39.32
N GLU A 200 10.99 -7.87 38.93
CA GLU A 200 12.45 -7.97 39.04
C GLU A 200 12.87 -8.11 40.51
N LEU A 201 12.24 -7.37 41.43
CA LEU A 201 12.51 -7.50 42.87
C LEU A 201 12.17 -8.90 43.39
N VAL A 202 11.07 -9.50 42.94
CA VAL A 202 10.70 -10.87 43.33
C VAL A 202 11.71 -11.89 42.81
N VAL A 203 12.12 -11.75 41.54
CA VAL A 203 13.12 -12.65 40.93
C VAL A 203 14.46 -12.55 41.64
N LEU A 204 14.92 -11.34 41.98
CA LEU A 204 16.16 -11.12 42.71
C LEU A 204 16.18 -11.76 44.10
N LYS A 205 15.01 -11.89 44.75
CA LYS A 205 14.86 -12.60 46.03
C LYS A 205 14.82 -14.12 45.90
N GLY A 206 14.95 -14.67 44.69
CA GLY A 206 14.98 -16.11 44.45
C GLY A 206 13.65 -16.84 44.74
N LYS A 207 12.53 -16.11 44.79
CA LYS A 207 11.22 -16.72 45.05
C LYS A 207 10.81 -17.59 43.85
N LYS A 208 10.41 -18.83 44.11
CA LYS A 208 9.91 -19.74 43.08
C LYS A 208 8.49 -19.32 42.69
N ILE A 209 8.34 -18.74 41.49
CA ILE A 209 7.03 -18.33 40.95
C ILE A 209 6.53 -19.40 39.99
N ILE A 210 5.30 -19.87 40.18
CA ILE A 210 4.63 -20.72 39.18
C ILE A 210 4.11 -19.83 38.06
N LEU A 211 4.83 -19.81 36.94
CA LEU A 211 4.51 -18.96 35.79
C LEU A 211 3.36 -19.55 34.95
N THR A 212 2.14 -19.06 35.18
CA THR A 212 0.99 -19.34 34.29
C THR A 212 1.18 -18.70 32.91
N PRO A 213 0.53 -19.21 31.85
CA PRO A 213 0.63 -18.62 30.49
C PRO A 213 0.30 -17.13 30.46
N ARG A 214 -0.73 -16.71 31.21
CA ARG A 214 -1.11 -15.31 31.37
C ARG A 214 -0.02 -14.46 32.00
N LEU A 215 0.60 -14.97 33.07
CA LEU A 215 1.65 -14.27 33.77
C LEU A 215 2.87 -14.10 32.86
N LYS A 216 3.27 -15.15 32.14
CA LYS A 216 4.34 -15.09 31.12
C LYS A 216 4.05 -14.03 30.05
N LYS A 217 2.80 -13.99 29.56
CA LYS A 217 2.38 -12.99 28.57
C LYS A 217 2.48 -11.56 29.13
N LEU A 218 1.98 -11.31 30.34
CA LEU A 218 2.08 -9.99 30.97
C LEU A 218 3.52 -9.59 31.26
N ILE A 219 4.38 -10.55 31.63
CA ILE A 219 5.82 -10.29 31.80
C ILE A 219 6.43 -9.83 30.47
N ALA A 220 6.18 -10.53 29.36
CA ALA A 220 6.70 -10.11 28.05
C ALA A 220 6.14 -8.74 27.62
N GLU A 221 4.83 -8.52 27.77
CA GLU A 221 4.16 -7.30 27.33
C GLU A 221 4.55 -6.05 28.13
N THR A 222 5.07 -6.21 29.35
CA THR A 222 5.43 -5.09 30.24
C THR A 222 6.92 -4.76 30.23
N GLU A 223 7.77 -5.65 29.72
CA GLU A 223 9.23 -5.56 29.73
C GLU A 223 9.78 -4.18 29.33
N SER A 224 9.28 -3.61 28.21
CA SER A 224 9.76 -2.33 27.68
C SER A 224 9.45 -1.08 28.52
N TYR A 225 8.64 -1.20 29.57
CA TYR A 225 8.25 -0.07 30.42
C TYR A 225 8.23 -0.35 31.93
N ARG A 226 8.61 -1.56 32.39
CA ARG A 226 8.77 -1.86 33.83
C ARG A 226 9.92 -1.10 34.51
N SER A 227 10.90 -0.62 33.75
CA SER A 227 11.98 0.22 34.29
C SER A 227 11.63 1.71 34.39
N LYS A 228 10.48 2.12 33.84
CA LYS A 228 10.09 3.55 33.82
C LYS A 228 9.31 3.91 35.08
N PRO A 229 9.39 5.17 35.55
CA PRO A 229 8.61 5.61 36.71
C PRO A 229 7.11 5.47 36.44
N PHE A 230 6.37 4.90 37.40
CA PHE A 230 4.95 4.58 37.22
C PHE A 230 4.12 5.78 36.77
N ALA A 231 4.40 6.96 37.31
CA ALA A 231 3.69 8.20 37.00
C ALA A 231 3.71 8.55 35.49
N THR A 232 4.81 8.25 34.80
CA THR A 232 5.04 8.53 33.37
C THR A 232 4.35 7.57 32.42
N LEU A 233 3.84 6.44 32.93
CA LEU A 233 3.22 5.40 32.12
C LEU A 233 1.83 5.81 31.62
N SER A 234 1.45 5.31 30.45
CA SER A 234 0.08 5.46 29.95
C SER A 234 -0.90 4.71 30.84
N LEU A 235 -2.20 5.07 30.82
CA LEU A 235 -3.21 4.39 31.63
C LEU A 235 -3.27 2.88 31.34
N TYR A 236 -3.08 2.49 30.07
CA TYR A 236 -3.02 1.09 29.66
C TYR A 236 -1.83 0.37 30.29
N GLN A 237 -0.63 0.95 30.19
CA GLN A 237 0.60 0.43 30.78
C GLN A 237 0.48 0.32 32.30
N LYS A 238 0.01 1.39 32.98
CA LYS A 238 -0.24 1.39 34.44
C LYS A 238 -1.12 0.22 34.85
N LYS A 239 -2.25 0.02 34.17
CA LYS A 239 -3.14 -1.11 34.46
C LYS A 239 -2.44 -2.45 34.23
N LYS A 240 -1.67 -2.64 33.16
CA LYS A 240 -0.92 -3.89 32.93
C LYS A 240 0.10 -4.19 34.01
N ILE A 241 0.85 -3.18 34.46
CA ILE A 241 1.76 -3.30 35.61
C ILE A 241 1.01 -3.74 36.85
N MET A 242 -0.08 -3.05 37.19
CA MET A 242 -0.88 -3.39 38.36
C MET A 242 -1.47 -4.81 38.26
N PHE A 243 -1.88 -5.24 37.06
CA PHE A 243 -2.34 -6.60 36.81
C PHE A 243 -1.24 -7.63 36.99
N LEU A 244 -0.06 -7.37 36.43
CA LEU A 244 1.11 -8.24 36.62
C LEU A 244 1.42 -8.38 38.11
N ASN A 245 1.57 -7.26 38.82
CA ASN A 245 1.92 -7.26 40.23
C ASN A 245 0.86 -7.97 41.06
N ARG A 246 -0.42 -7.80 40.73
CA ARG A 246 -1.50 -8.47 41.44
C ARG A 246 -1.50 -9.99 41.22
N LEU A 247 -1.27 -10.45 40.00
CA LEU A 247 -1.13 -11.89 39.72
C LEU A 247 0.13 -12.48 40.36
N LEU A 248 1.22 -11.71 40.46
CA LEU A 248 2.42 -12.13 41.18
C LEU A 248 2.13 -12.32 42.67
N LEU A 249 1.40 -11.38 43.30
CA LEU A 249 1.01 -11.52 44.70
C LEU A 249 0.11 -12.75 44.91
N GLU A 250 -0.84 -13.02 44.02
CA GLU A 250 -1.68 -14.22 44.08
C GLU A 250 -0.89 -15.52 43.93
N ALA A 251 0.17 -15.51 43.11
CA ALA A 251 1.04 -16.68 42.92
C ALA A 251 2.01 -16.92 44.09
N LEU A 252 2.46 -15.86 44.75
CA LEU A 252 3.44 -15.92 45.84
C LEU A 252 2.81 -16.12 47.21
N TYR A 253 1.62 -15.54 47.44
CA TYR A 253 0.96 -15.49 48.74
C TYR A 253 -0.44 -16.10 48.59
N PRO A 254 -0.62 -17.38 48.96
CA PRO A 254 -1.91 -18.08 48.86
C PRO A 254 -3.05 -17.39 49.62
N GLN A 255 -2.72 -16.59 50.64
CA GLN A 255 -3.65 -15.76 51.39
C GLN A 255 -4.24 -14.60 50.57
N THR A 256 -3.67 -14.26 49.41
CA THR A 256 -4.16 -13.14 48.59
C THR A 256 -5.55 -13.47 48.04
N PRO A 257 -6.56 -12.60 48.23
CA PRO A 257 -7.87 -12.81 47.64
C PRO A 257 -7.78 -12.98 46.12
N GLN A 258 -8.27 -14.09 45.59
CA GLN A 258 -8.27 -14.34 44.15
C GLN A 258 -9.45 -13.65 43.48
N LYS A 259 -9.21 -12.92 42.38
CA LYS A 259 -10.32 -12.39 41.59
C LYS A 259 -10.83 -13.43 40.60
N LYS A 260 -11.94 -14.07 40.96
CA LYS A 260 -12.65 -15.07 40.12
C LYS A 260 -12.97 -14.57 38.71
N SER A 261 -13.25 -13.28 38.54
CA SER A 261 -13.55 -12.67 37.23
C SER A 261 -12.38 -12.76 36.23
N TRP A 262 -11.17 -13.09 36.69
CA TRP A 262 -10.01 -13.24 35.83
C TRP A 262 -9.81 -14.66 35.32
N LEU A 263 -10.33 -15.66 36.04
CA LEU A 263 -10.24 -17.07 35.67
C LEU A 263 -11.17 -17.40 34.48
N ILE A 264 -12.23 -16.61 34.27
CA ILE A 264 -13.30 -16.92 33.30
C ILE A 264 -12.93 -16.55 31.85
N THR A 265 -11.84 -15.80 31.61
CA THR A 265 -11.59 -15.21 30.27
C THR A 265 -10.67 -16.02 29.35
N GLU A 266 -10.04 -17.11 29.79
CA GLU A 266 -9.16 -17.89 28.91
C GLU A 266 -9.90 -18.96 28.10
N GLU A 267 -11.01 -19.52 28.59
CA GLU A 267 -11.74 -20.60 27.89
C GLU A 267 -12.91 -20.13 27.03
N LYS A 268 -13.48 -18.94 27.29
CA LYS A 268 -14.57 -18.37 26.47
C LYS A 268 -14.15 -17.15 25.69
N VAL A 269 -12.94 -17.16 25.14
CA VAL A 269 -12.75 -16.45 23.88
C VAL A 269 -13.58 -17.23 22.87
N SER A 270 -14.89 -16.90 22.74
CA SER A 270 -15.67 -17.25 21.55
C SER A 270 -14.73 -17.07 20.38
N PRO A 271 -14.50 -18.11 19.56
CA PRO A 271 -13.42 -18.11 18.58
C PRO A 271 -13.55 -16.80 17.81
N ILE A 272 -12.70 -15.83 18.17
CA ILE A 272 -12.41 -14.69 17.32
C ILE A 272 -12.05 -15.43 16.06
N PRO A 273 -12.83 -15.31 14.97
CA PRO A 273 -12.60 -16.09 13.78
C PRO A 273 -11.12 -15.90 13.53
N LYS A 274 -10.36 -16.99 13.74
CA LYS A 274 -8.93 -16.96 13.49
C LYS A 274 -8.90 -16.35 12.10
N THR A 275 -8.06 -15.36 11.89
CA THR A 275 -7.61 -15.06 10.55
C THR A 275 -6.93 -16.35 10.08
N CYS A 276 -7.73 -17.35 9.71
CA CYS A 276 -7.32 -18.47 8.94
C CYS A 276 -6.83 -17.80 7.69
N GLU A 277 -5.53 -17.91 7.44
CA GLU A 277 -5.00 -17.64 6.12
C GLU A 277 -5.66 -18.68 5.22
N TYR A 278 -6.77 -18.29 4.60
CA TYR A 278 -7.36 -19.07 3.54
C TYR A 278 -6.32 -19.10 2.43
N LEU A 279 -5.89 -20.30 2.05
CA LEU A 279 -4.98 -20.50 0.94
C LEU A 279 -5.62 -20.01 -0.36
N TYR A 280 -6.93 -20.23 -0.48
CA TYR A 280 -7.72 -19.85 -1.64
C TYR A 280 -9.05 -19.25 -1.20
N VAL A 281 -9.41 -18.15 -1.85
CA VAL A 281 -10.73 -17.54 -1.80
C VAL A 281 -11.23 -17.46 -3.23
N TRP A 282 -12.35 -18.12 -3.52
CA TRP A 282 -12.92 -18.16 -4.87
C TRP A 282 -14.42 -17.90 -4.83
N GLU A 283 -14.88 -16.93 -5.63
CA GLU A 283 -16.31 -16.74 -5.87
C GLU A 283 -16.77 -17.75 -6.93
N PHE A 284 -17.44 -18.81 -6.49
CA PHE A 284 -17.91 -19.89 -7.37
C PHE A 284 -19.37 -19.69 -7.82
N SER A 285 -20.13 -18.84 -7.12
CA SER A 285 -21.46 -18.39 -7.50
C SER A 285 -21.69 -16.98 -6.97
N GLU A 286 -22.56 -16.21 -7.61
CA GLU A 286 -22.78 -14.78 -7.29
C GLU A 286 -23.04 -14.57 -5.79
N GLY A 287 -22.09 -13.89 -5.14
CA GLY A 287 -22.13 -13.57 -3.71
C GLY A 287 -21.88 -14.73 -2.74
N LYS A 288 -21.39 -15.89 -3.21
CA LYS A 288 -20.91 -16.99 -2.34
C LYS A 288 -19.41 -17.20 -2.54
N LEU A 289 -18.66 -17.21 -1.44
CA LEU A 289 -17.22 -17.39 -1.44
C LEU A 289 -16.88 -18.79 -0.94
N LEU A 290 -16.20 -19.58 -1.77
CA LEU A 290 -15.52 -20.80 -1.33
C LEU A 290 -14.18 -20.42 -0.71
N LEU A 291 -13.95 -20.90 0.49
CA LEU A 291 -12.80 -20.60 1.32
C LEU A 291 -12.09 -21.90 1.64
N VAL A 292 -10.86 -22.07 1.16
CA VAL A 292 -10.06 -23.28 1.40
C VAL A 292 -8.96 -22.96 2.40
N LYS A 293 -8.83 -23.80 3.44
CA LYS A 293 -7.78 -23.69 4.45
C LYS A 293 -7.06 -25.03 4.62
N GLU A 294 -5.76 -24.96 4.83
CA GLU A 294 -4.93 -26.13 5.21
C GLU A 294 -4.63 -26.08 6.70
N THR A 295 -4.78 -27.20 7.39
CA THR A 295 -4.42 -27.35 8.80
C THR A 295 -3.67 -28.65 8.97
N LYS A 296 -2.36 -28.57 9.25
CA LYS A 296 -1.48 -29.73 9.47
C LYS A 296 -1.51 -30.75 8.30
N GLY A 297 -1.44 -30.28 7.05
CA GLY A 297 -1.46 -31.13 5.86
C GLY A 297 -2.84 -31.64 5.44
N SER A 298 -3.91 -31.28 6.15
CA SER A 298 -5.29 -31.59 5.76
C SER A 298 -5.99 -30.34 5.21
N TYR A 299 -6.69 -30.49 4.09
CA TYR A 299 -7.48 -29.42 3.48
C TYR A 299 -8.92 -29.47 3.97
N SER A 300 -9.51 -28.31 4.23
CA SER A 300 -10.93 -28.15 4.49
C SER A 300 -11.45 -26.94 3.71
N ALA A 301 -12.73 -26.97 3.34
CA ALA A 301 -13.35 -25.92 2.57
C ALA A 301 -14.69 -25.53 3.21
N GLU A 302 -14.96 -24.22 3.20
CA GLU A 302 -16.15 -23.61 3.78
C GLU A 302 -16.75 -22.67 2.74
N ILE A 303 -18.08 -22.55 2.70
CA ILE A 303 -18.75 -21.53 1.90
C ILE A 303 -19.19 -20.40 2.83
N HIS A 304 -18.78 -19.17 2.51
CA HIS A 304 -19.23 -17.96 3.20
C HIS A 304 -20.20 -17.17 2.31
N ILE A 305 -21.36 -16.83 2.87
CA ILE A 305 -22.41 -16.03 2.22
C ILE A 305 -22.42 -14.66 2.90
N PRO A 306 -21.70 -13.64 2.37
CA PRO A 306 -21.48 -12.38 3.09
C PRO A 306 -22.77 -11.61 3.41
N VAL A 307 -23.77 -11.70 2.52
CA VAL A 307 -25.06 -11.02 2.68
C VAL A 307 -25.85 -11.60 3.86
N ALA A 308 -25.84 -12.93 4.01
CA ALA A 308 -26.51 -13.64 5.10
C ALA A 308 -25.66 -13.71 6.39
N LYS A 309 -24.35 -13.41 6.30
CA LYS A 309 -23.35 -13.64 7.36
C LYS A 309 -23.32 -15.11 7.82
N GLU A 310 -23.57 -16.01 6.89
CA GLU A 310 -23.67 -17.45 7.13
C GLU A 310 -22.40 -18.17 6.66
N TRP A 311 -22.04 -19.23 7.38
CA TRP A 311 -20.92 -20.10 7.11
C TRP A 311 -21.42 -21.53 6.97
N LEU A 312 -21.10 -22.18 5.86
CA LEU A 312 -21.46 -23.57 5.58
C LEU A 312 -20.18 -24.40 5.56
N ASP A 313 -20.04 -25.30 6.53
CA ASP A 313 -18.96 -26.31 6.52
C ASP A 313 -19.30 -27.37 5.46
N LEU A 314 -18.37 -27.64 4.54
CA LEU A 314 -18.58 -28.66 3.51
C LEU A 314 -18.40 -30.09 4.06
N LYS A 315 -17.99 -30.25 5.32
CA LYS A 315 -17.82 -31.56 5.95
C LYS A 315 -19.17 -32.27 6.10
N GLY A 316 -19.36 -33.34 5.34
CA GLY A 316 -20.57 -34.17 5.38
C GLY A 316 -21.71 -33.71 4.46
N ILE A 317 -21.50 -32.68 3.64
CA ILE A 317 -22.47 -32.25 2.64
C ILE A 317 -22.49 -33.26 1.48
N SER A 318 -23.69 -33.70 1.10
CA SER A 318 -23.91 -34.58 -0.05
C SER A 318 -23.79 -33.82 -1.38
N SER A 319 -23.48 -34.52 -2.48
CA SER A 319 -23.40 -33.89 -3.82
C SER A 319 -24.70 -33.17 -4.23
N LYS A 320 -25.86 -33.65 -3.75
CA LYS A 320 -27.18 -33.05 -4.03
C LYS A 320 -27.35 -31.71 -3.32
N GLU A 321 -27.03 -31.64 -2.03
CA GLU A 321 -27.09 -30.41 -1.22
C GLU A 321 -26.11 -29.35 -1.75
N LEU A 322 -24.91 -29.76 -2.14
CA LEU A 322 -23.93 -28.84 -2.73
C LEU A 322 -24.45 -28.21 -4.03
N LYS A 323 -25.05 -29.02 -4.92
CA LYS A 323 -25.67 -28.51 -6.16
C LYS A 323 -26.82 -27.54 -5.88
N GLU A 324 -27.62 -27.79 -4.84
CA GLU A 324 -28.71 -26.91 -4.43
C GLU A 324 -28.20 -25.56 -3.90
N ILE A 325 -27.13 -25.59 -3.09
CA ILE A 325 -26.46 -24.38 -2.58
C ILE A 325 -25.87 -23.59 -3.75
N ILE A 326 -25.25 -24.23 -4.74
CA ILE A 326 -24.70 -23.57 -5.93
C ILE A 326 -25.82 -22.94 -6.77
N GLY A 327 -26.91 -23.70 -7.03
CA GLY A 327 -27.97 -23.30 -7.97
C GLY A 327 -28.92 -22.20 -7.47
N LYS A 328 -29.00 -21.95 -6.17
CA LYS A 328 -29.86 -20.88 -5.61
C LYS A 328 -29.17 -19.52 -5.71
N PRO A 329 -29.63 -18.59 -6.58
CA PRO A 329 -29.10 -17.22 -6.58
C PRO A 329 -29.42 -16.55 -5.24
N ILE A 330 -28.50 -15.75 -4.72
CA ILE A 330 -28.77 -14.95 -3.53
C ILE A 330 -29.76 -13.87 -3.93
N ALA A 331 -30.94 -13.86 -3.29
CA ALA A 331 -31.89 -12.78 -3.45
C ALA A 331 -31.23 -11.47 -2.98
N ILE A 332 -30.78 -10.64 -3.93
CA ILE A 332 -30.24 -9.32 -3.63
C ILE A 332 -31.42 -8.50 -3.09
N PHE A 333 -31.48 -8.32 -1.77
CA PHE A 333 -32.37 -7.34 -1.16
C PHE A 333 -31.96 -5.95 -1.64
N ARG A 334 -32.53 -5.50 -2.77
CA ARG A 334 -32.48 -4.10 -3.17
C ARG A 334 -33.22 -3.32 -2.09
N GLN A 335 -32.47 -2.64 -1.23
CA GLN A 335 -33.03 -1.60 -0.37
C GLN A 335 -33.59 -0.52 -1.29
N THR A 336 -34.86 -0.62 -1.66
CA THR A 336 -35.60 0.50 -2.24
C THR A 336 -35.69 1.55 -1.16
N LYS A 337 -34.79 2.53 -1.21
CA LYS A 337 -34.97 3.79 -0.48
C LYS A 337 -36.29 4.39 -0.97
N LYS A 338 -37.36 4.23 -0.19
CA LYS A 338 -38.54 5.08 -0.31
C LYS A 338 -38.05 6.52 -0.14
N LYS A 339 -38.22 7.32 -1.19
CA LYS A 339 -37.99 8.76 -1.17
C LYS A 339 -39.03 9.44 -0.30
#